data_AF-A0A965K667-F1
#
_entry.id   AF-A0A965K667-F1
#
_cell.length_a   1.000
_cell.length_b   1.000
_cell.length_c   1.000
_cell.angle_alpha   90.00
_cell.angle_beta   90.00
_cell.angle_gamma   90.00
#
_symmetry.space_group_name_H-M   'P 1'
#
loop_
_entity.id
_entity.type
_entity.pdbx_description
1 polymer ?
#
loop_
_entity_poly.entity_id
_entity_poly.type
_entity_poly.pdbx_seq_one_letter_code
_entity_poly.pdbx_strand_id
1 'polypeptide(L)'
;MNLNKMKLELDPTSFPTKDAFIRASIARARDLAVQAWDEEYSNRQEFIAREVSSLSKTELARRLIKLMSRPSRARAKINDSIRTKAKSMRNKGFNVREISAELGISIPSVYNITKD
;
A
#
# COMPACT_ATOMS: atom_id res chain seq x y z
N MET A 1 4.17 5.99 19.26
CA MET A 1 2.82 5.39 19.35
C MET A 1 2.70 4.67 20.68
N ASN A 2 1.76 5.07 21.53
CA ASN A 2 1.60 4.50 22.86
C ASN A 2 0.71 3.24 22.75
N LEU A 3 1.28 2.05 22.93
CA LEU A 3 0.57 0.75 22.78
C LEU A 3 -0.65 0.61 23.72
N ASN A 4 -0.71 1.41 24.79
CA ASN A 4 -1.86 1.46 25.70
C ASN A 4 -3.15 2.03 25.07
N LYS A 5 -3.09 2.80 23.97
CA LYS A 5 -4.30 3.36 23.32
C LYS A 5 -5.12 2.33 22.52
N MET A 6 -4.55 1.16 22.17
CA MET A 6 -5.21 0.17 21.29
C MET A 6 -5.76 -1.05 22.03
N LYS A 7 -5.84 -1.02 23.37
CA LYS A 7 -6.47 -2.10 24.12
C LYS A 7 -7.97 -2.08 23.87
N LEU A 8 -8.50 -3.24 23.46
CA LEU A 8 -9.93 -3.51 23.46
C LEU A 8 -10.34 -3.69 24.92
N GLU A 9 -10.61 -2.57 25.60
CA GLU A 9 -11.18 -2.52 26.95
C GLU A 9 -12.62 -3.08 26.89
N LEU A 10 -12.74 -4.40 26.76
CA LEU A 10 -14.00 -5.13 26.72
C LEU A 10 -13.93 -6.30 27.69
N ASP A 11 -14.85 -6.33 28.65
CA ASP A 11 -14.99 -7.43 29.60
C ASP A 11 -15.83 -8.55 28.97
N PRO A 12 -15.29 -9.77 28.79
CA PRO A 12 -16.04 -10.91 28.25
C PRO A 12 -17.30 -11.26 29.04
N THR A 13 -17.32 -11.02 30.36
CA THR A 13 -18.44 -11.37 31.23
C THR A 13 -19.64 -10.43 31.05
N SER A 14 -19.43 -9.28 30.41
CA SER A 14 -20.49 -8.31 30.09
C SER A 14 -21.35 -8.70 28.88
N PHE A 15 -21.08 -9.85 28.25
CA PHE A 15 -21.77 -10.28 27.03
C PHE A 15 -22.54 -11.59 27.24
N PRO A 16 -23.78 -11.71 26.74
CA PRO A 16 -24.63 -12.87 26.97
C PRO A 16 -24.15 -14.13 26.22
N THR A 17 -23.37 -13.96 25.15
CA THR A 17 -22.79 -15.05 24.37
C THR A 17 -21.40 -14.70 23.88
N LYS A 18 -20.58 -15.73 23.61
CA LYS A 18 -19.25 -15.58 22.99
C LYS A 18 -19.30 -14.83 21.66
N ASP A 19 -20.31 -15.11 20.84
CA ASP A 19 -20.50 -14.45 19.55
C ASP A 19 -20.81 -12.95 19.70
N ALA A 20 -21.57 -12.57 20.72
CA ALA A 20 -21.82 -11.15 21.02
C ALA A 20 -20.53 -10.43 21.41
N PHE A 21 -19.69 -11.06 22.25
CA PHE A 21 -18.38 -10.53 22.61
C PHE A 21 -17.44 -10.40 21.41
N ILE A 22 -17.39 -11.41 20.52
CA ILE A 22 -16.54 -11.36 19.31
C ILE A 22 -16.98 -10.23 18.38
N ARG A 23 -18.29 -10.07 18.14
CA ARG A 23 -18.81 -8.97 17.32
C ARG A 23 -18.47 -7.61 17.91
N ALA A 24 -18.65 -7.44 19.22
CA ALA A 24 -18.29 -6.20 19.92
C ALA A 24 -16.79 -5.91 19.86
N SER A 25 -15.95 -6.94 19.99
CA SER A 25 -14.49 -6.84 19.89
C SER A 25 -14.04 -6.39 18.50
N ILE A 26 -14.61 -6.97 17.45
CA ILE A 26 -14.31 -6.59 16.06
C ILE A 26 -14.78 -5.16 15.79
N ALA A 27 -15.99 -4.79 16.23
CA ALA A 27 -16.50 -3.43 16.07
C ALA A 27 -15.59 -2.42 16.76
N ARG A 28 -15.19 -2.68 18.01
CA ARG A 28 -14.29 -1.80 18.76
C ARG A 28 -12.91 -1.70 18.11
N ALA A 29 -12.37 -2.80 17.60
CA ALA A 29 -11.10 -2.79 16.88
C ALA A 29 -11.17 -1.95 15.60
N ARG A 30 -12.29 -2.03 14.87
CA ARG A 30 -12.54 -1.19 13.70
C ARG A 30 -12.59 0.29 14.07
N ASP A 31 -13.34 0.65 15.10
CA ASP A 31 -13.47 2.04 15.54
C ASP A 31 -12.12 2.64 15.96
N LEU A 32 -11.32 1.87 16.71
CA LEU A 32 -9.97 2.29 17.11
C LEU A 32 -9.04 2.46 15.90
N ALA A 33 -9.13 1.56 14.92
CA ALA A 33 -8.34 1.68 13.69
C ALA A 33 -8.73 2.94 12.88
N VAL A 34 -10.04 3.25 12.80
CA VAL A 34 -10.52 4.48 12.16
C VAL A 34 -10.03 5.71 12.90
N GLN A 35 -10.16 5.76 14.22
CA GLN A 35 -9.67 6.89 15.04
C GLN A 35 -8.16 7.08 14.89
N ALA A 36 -7.38 6.01 14.91
CA ALA A 36 -5.94 6.09 14.71
C ALA A 36 -5.59 6.62 13.32
N TRP A 37 -6.31 6.19 12.29
CA TRP A 37 -6.14 6.69 10.94
C TRP A 37 -6.52 8.17 10.82
N ASP A 38 -7.63 8.60 11.43
CA ASP A 38 -8.05 10.01 11.43
C ASP A 38 -7.03 10.90 12.16
N GLU A 39 -6.52 10.45 13.31
CA GLU A 39 -5.48 11.15 14.09
C GLU A 39 -4.18 11.27 13.27
N GLU A 40 -3.72 10.19 12.65
CA GLU A 40 -2.54 10.19 11.79
C GLU A 40 -2.71 11.08 10.56
N TYR A 41 -3.87 10.98 9.89
CA TYR A 41 -4.20 11.79 8.71
C TYR A 41 -4.23 13.27 9.06
N SER A 42 -4.87 13.64 10.17
CA SER A 42 -4.96 15.03 10.63
C SER A 42 -3.58 15.59 10.98
N ASN A 43 -2.78 14.84 11.73
CA ASN A 43 -1.39 15.20 12.04
C ASN A 43 -0.54 15.38 10.77
N ARG A 44 -0.74 14.51 9.77
CA ARG A 44 -0.02 14.60 8.50
C ARG A 44 -0.44 15.84 7.72
N GLN A 45 -1.73 16.17 7.69
CA GLN A 45 -2.24 17.38 7.04
C GLN A 45 -1.70 18.63 7.73
N GLU A 46 -1.73 18.69 9.05
CA GLU A 46 -1.16 19.82 9.81
C GLU A 46 0.34 19.98 9.54
N PHE A 47 1.09 18.88 9.52
CA PHE A 47 2.51 18.92 9.20
C PHE A 47 2.76 19.50 7.80
N ILE A 48 2.03 19.02 6.79
CA ILE A 48 2.14 19.52 5.42
C ILE A 48 1.75 21.00 5.35
N ALA A 49 0.67 21.41 6.02
CA ALA A 49 0.22 22.80 6.05
C ALA A 49 1.29 23.72 6.65
N ARG A 50 1.90 23.32 7.77
CA ARG A 50 3.02 24.06 8.39
C ARG A 50 4.21 24.12 7.45
N GLU A 51 4.60 22.99 6.86
CA GLU A 51 5.72 22.95 5.90
C GLU A 51 5.46 23.91 4.73
N VAL A 52 4.31 23.81 4.06
CA VAL A 52 3.92 24.70 2.96
C VAL A 52 3.92 26.18 3.38
N SER A 53 3.40 26.49 4.57
CA SER A 53 3.36 27.87 5.08
C SER A 53 4.75 28.48 5.32
N SER A 54 5.74 27.64 5.63
CA SER A 54 7.13 28.06 5.88
C SER A 54 7.97 28.23 4.61
N LEU A 55 7.45 27.80 3.44
CA LEU A 55 8.17 27.90 2.18
C LEU A 55 7.98 29.27 1.53
N SER A 56 9.03 29.76 0.88
CA SER A 56 8.92 30.92 -0.01
C SER A 56 8.16 30.54 -1.29
N LYS A 57 7.55 31.54 -1.96
CA LYS A 57 6.81 31.34 -3.22
C LYS A 57 7.64 30.65 -4.30
N THR A 58 8.93 30.94 -4.37
CA THR A 58 9.85 30.34 -5.35
C THR A 58 10.17 28.89 -5.03
N GLU A 59 10.36 28.56 -3.75
CA GLU A 59 10.65 27.19 -3.33
C GLU A 59 9.42 26.29 -3.44
N LEU A 60 8.24 26.80 -3.06
CA LEU A 60 6.97 26.11 -3.27
C LEU A 60 6.75 25.80 -4.76
N ALA A 61 6.96 26.79 -5.64
CA ALA A 61 6.83 26.60 -7.09
C ALA A 61 7.78 25.52 -7.63
N ARG A 62 9.05 25.51 -7.20
CA ARG A 62 10.02 24.46 -7.59
C ARG A 62 9.57 23.07 -7.15
N ARG A 63 9.08 22.93 -5.93
CA ARG A 63 8.60 21.64 -5.40
C ARG A 63 7.33 21.15 -6.11
N LEU A 64 6.40 22.04 -6.40
CA LEU A 64 5.18 21.72 -7.17
C LEU A 64 5.52 21.29 -8.59
N ILE A 65 6.38 22.04 -9.29
CA ILE A 65 6.87 21.66 -10.62
C ILE A 65 7.50 20.28 -10.56
N LYS A 66 8.41 20.03 -9.61
CA LYS A 66 9.05 18.72 -9.45
C LYS A 66 8.06 17.59 -9.20
N LEU A 67 6.98 17.83 -8.45
CA LEU A 67 5.92 16.85 -8.19
C LEU A 67 5.10 16.55 -9.45
N MET A 68 4.70 17.58 -10.19
CA MET A 68 3.94 17.46 -11.43
C MET A 68 4.78 16.89 -12.57
N SER A 69 6.07 17.18 -12.57
CA SER A 69 7.02 16.73 -13.59
C SER A 69 7.64 15.37 -13.26
N ARG A 70 7.25 14.70 -12.17
CA ARG A 70 7.71 13.32 -11.92
C ARG A 70 7.20 12.49 -13.09
N PRO A 71 8.07 11.92 -13.94
CA PRO A 71 7.60 11.00 -14.95
C PRO A 71 6.83 9.89 -14.21
N SER A 72 5.59 9.63 -14.63
CA SER A 72 4.83 8.45 -14.22
C SER A 72 5.82 7.30 -14.21
N ARG A 73 6.09 6.71 -13.02
CA ARG A 73 7.12 5.70 -12.78
C ARG A 73 7.25 4.84 -14.03
N ALA A 74 8.28 5.09 -14.84
CA ALA A 74 8.32 4.55 -16.19
C ALA A 74 8.25 3.04 -16.05
N ARG A 75 7.17 2.42 -16.55
CA ARG A 75 7.05 0.96 -16.53
C ARG A 75 8.28 0.44 -17.26
N ALA A 76 9.02 -0.48 -16.65
CA ALA A 76 10.17 -1.10 -17.30
C ALA A 76 9.74 -1.57 -18.69
N LYS A 77 10.40 -1.06 -19.74
CA LYS A 77 10.09 -1.45 -21.12
C LYS A 77 10.51 -2.91 -21.27
N ILE A 78 9.54 -3.81 -21.29
CA ILE A 78 9.77 -5.23 -21.50
C ILE A 78 10.11 -5.41 -22.98
N ASN A 79 11.35 -5.80 -23.26
CA ASN A 79 11.81 -6.04 -24.62
C ASN A 79 11.21 -7.33 -25.18
N ASP A 80 11.11 -7.46 -26.51
CA ASP A 80 10.47 -8.63 -27.14
C ASP A 80 11.20 -9.95 -26.83
N SER A 81 12.53 -9.89 -26.62
CA SER A 81 13.33 -11.04 -26.17
C SER A 81 12.91 -11.56 -24.79
N ILE A 82 12.52 -10.66 -23.88
CA ILE A 82 12.05 -11.01 -22.55
C ILE A 82 10.65 -11.64 -22.63
N ARG A 83 9.80 -11.11 -23.54
CA ARG A 83 8.45 -11.63 -23.77
C ARG A 83 8.48 -13.06 -24.32
N THR A 84 9.35 -13.34 -25.30
CA THR A 84 9.51 -14.69 -25.87
C THR A 84 10.12 -15.66 -24.87
N LYS A 85 11.14 -15.25 -24.10
CA LYS A 85 11.74 -16.09 -23.05
C LYS A 85 10.73 -16.44 -21.95
N ALA A 86 9.92 -15.48 -21.50
CA ALA A 86 8.86 -15.72 -20.52
C ALA A 86 7.79 -16.71 -21.03
N LYS A 87 7.33 -16.57 -22.28
CA LYS A 87 6.38 -17.52 -22.89
C LYS A 87 6.98 -18.92 -23.01
N SER A 88 8.24 -19.03 -23.44
CA SER A 88 8.94 -20.32 -23.53
C SER A 88 9.05 -21.01 -22.17
N MET A 89 9.42 -20.27 -21.12
CA MET A 89 9.49 -20.82 -19.77
C MET A 89 8.11 -21.24 -19.25
N ARG A 90 7.05 -20.49 -19.58
CA ARG A 90 5.69 -20.89 -19.21
C ARG A 90 5.26 -22.18 -19.89
N ASN A 91 5.53 -22.32 -21.19
CA ASN A 91 5.23 -23.53 -21.96
C ASN A 91 6.01 -24.75 -21.46
N LYS A 92 7.21 -24.53 -20.90
CA LYS A 92 8.03 -25.56 -20.24
C LYS A 92 7.51 -25.95 -18.83
N GLY A 93 6.48 -25.27 -18.32
CA GLY A 93 5.84 -25.58 -17.03
C GLY A 93 6.40 -24.83 -15.83
N PHE A 94 7.30 -23.85 -16.01
CA PHE A 94 7.84 -23.07 -14.88
C PHE A 94 6.76 -22.22 -14.22
N ASN A 95 6.90 -22.03 -12.90
CA ASN A 95 5.97 -21.22 -12.13
C ASN A 95 6.20 -19.72 -12.41
N VAL A 96 5.12 -18.92 -12.36
CA VAL A 96 5.16 -17.47 -12.63
C VAL A 96 6.14 -16.74 -11.70
N ARG A 97 6.27 -17.19 -10.45
CA ARG A 97 7.24 -16.65 -9.49
C ARG A 97 8.69 -16.92 -9.90
N GLU A 98 8.98 -18.10 -10.42
CA GLU A 98 10.32 -18.49 -10.88
C GLU A 98 10.72 -17.70 -12.12
N ILE A 99 9.78 -17.55 -13.07
CA ILE A 99 9.99 -16.75 -14.29
C ILE A 99 10.24 -15.28 -13.93
N SER A 100 9.53 -14.74 -12.94
CA SER A 100 9.71 -13.38 -12.45
C SER A 100 11.11 -13.17 -11.85
N ALA A 101 11.58 -14.11 -11.04
CA ALA A 101 12.91 -14.08 -10.44
C ALA A 101 14.02 -14.18 -11.51
N GLU A 102 13.88 -15.12 -12.45
CA GLU A 102 14.86 -15.36 -13.53
C GLU A 102 14.99 -14.18 -14.51
N LEU A 103 13.88 -13.53 -14.84
CA LEU A 103 13.86 -12.45 -15.84
C LEU A 103 13.96 -11.05 -15.22
N GLY A 104 13.95 -10.94 -13.88
CA GLY A 104 14.00 -9.67 -13.17
C GLY A 104 12.80 -8.75 -13.44
N ILE A 105 11.63 -9.32 -13.74
CA ILE A 105 10.40 -8.57 -14.05
C ILE A 105 9.38 -8.78 -12.94
N SER A 106 8.50 -7.81 -12.72
CA SER A 106 7.39 -7.95 -11.78
C SER A 106 6.46 -9.13 -12.12
N ILE A 107 5.98 -9.83 -11.08
CA ILE A 107 5.01 -10.93 -11.20
C ILE A 107 3.77 -10.55 -12.05
N PRO A 108 3.15 -9.36 -11.87
CA PRO A 108 2.03 -8.93 -12.73
C PRO A 108 2.40 -8.84 -14.21
N SER A 109 3.63 -8.42 -14.52
CA SER A 109 4.10 -8.37 -15.91
C SER A 109 4.23 -9.76 -16.52
N VAL A 110 4.71 -10.75 -15.77
CA VAL A 110 4.79 -12.13 -16.24
C VAL A 110 3.39 -12.65 -16.54
N TYR A 111 2.43 -12.46 -15.63
CA TYR A 111 1.03 -12.81 -15.88
C TYR A 111 0.49 -12.17 -17.16
N ASN A 112 0.75 -10.88 -17.39
CA ASN A 112 0.29 -10.19 -18.60
C ASN A 112 0.99 -10.68 -19.89
N ILE A 113 2.21 -11.21 -19.81
CA ILE A 113 2.93 -11.77 -20.95
C ILE A 113 2.44 -13.17 -21.31
N THR A 114 2.18 -13.98 -20.28
CA THR A 114 1.83 -15.40 -20.39
C THR A 114 0.32 -15.64 -20.38
N LYS A 115 -0.48 -14.58 -20.27
CA LYS A 115 -1.92 -14.63 -20.53
C LYS A 115 -2.08 -14.68 -22.04
N ASP A 116 -2.63 -15.78 -22.53
CA ASP A 116 -3.01 -15.96 -23.93
C ASP A 116 -4.10 -14.96 -24.32
#